data_AF-A0A4S9TEA5-F1
#
_entry.id   AF-A0A4S9TEA5-F1
#
_cell.length_a   1.000
_cell.length_b   1.000
_cell.length_c   1.000
_cell.angle_alpha   90.00
_cell.angle_beta   90.00
_cell.angle_gamma   90.00
#
_symmetry.space_group_name_H-M   'P 1'
#
loop_
_entity.id
_entity.type
_entity.pdbx_description
1 polymer ?
#
loop_
_entity_poly.entity_id
_entity_poly.type
_entity_poly.pdbx_seq_one_letter_code
_entity_poly.pdbx_strand_id
1 'polypeptide(L)'
;MSIPFLMETAKAVLQLAGIQRFHLCGHSMGGLTALMLAHEDPSRVVSFIDIEGNVAPEDCFLSRQVITYHSDDPEVFFEAFVQRVRSSKEFSSALYSASLRHKVRVGAVRGIFESMVDLSDNVDIMTKFLSLPFPRMFMYGEQNASLSYLGHLKANGVELAEIPHS
;
A
#
# COMPACT_ATOMS: atom_id res chain seq x y z
N MET A 1 13.94 -5.05 4.56
CA MET A 1 12.60 -5.48 4.11
C MET A 1 12.12 -4.44 3.11
N SER A 2 11.49 -4.83 2.01
CA SER A 2 11.08 -3.95 0.89
C SER A 2 9.87 -4.54 0.16
N ILE A 3 9.18 -3.77 -0.69
CA ILE A 3 8.06 -4.28 -1.50
C ILE A 3 8.47 -5.49 -2.35
N PRO A 4 9.62 -5.50 -3.08
CA PRO A 4 10.07 -6.70 -3.79
C PRO A 4 10.25 -7.93 -2.89
N PHE A 5 10.77 -7.76 -1.67
CA PHE A 5 10.87 -8.86 -0.71
C PHE A 5 9.50 -9.42 -0.31
N LEU A 6 8.49 -8.54 -0.14
CA LEU A 6 7.12 -8.96 0.17
C LEU A 6 6.47 -9.70 -1.02
N MET A 7 6.75 -9.29 -2.25
CA MET A 7 6.32 -10.02 -3.46
C MET A 7 6.89 -11.43 -3.49
N GLU A 8 8.21 -11.57 -3.30
CA GLU A 8 8.85 -12.90 -3.26
C GLU A 8 8.32 -13.77 -2.11
N THR A 9 8.04 -13.15 -0.96
CA THR A 9 7.40 -13.84 0.17
C THR A 9 6.01 -14.34 -0.22
N ALA A 10 5.19 -13.52 -0.87
CA ALA A 10 3.85 -13.92 -1.32
C ALA A 10 3.92 -15.05 -2.36
N LYS A 11 4.85 -14.98 -3.32
CA LYS A 11 5.09 -16.06 -4.30
C LYS A 11 5.48 -17.37 -3.62
N ALA A 12 6.39 -17.32 -2.66
CA ALA A 12 6.80 -18.49 -1.89
C ALA A 12 5.63 -19.11 -1.12
N VAL A 13 4.78 -18.31 -0.48
CA VAL A 13 3.58 -18.79 0.20
C VAL A 13 2.60 -19.45 -0.77
N LEU A 14 2.32 -18.82 -1.92
CA LEU A 14 1.45 -19.40 -2.95
C LEU A 14 1.99 -20.73 -3.49
N GLN A 15 3.31 -20.81 -3.70
CA GLN A 15 3.98 -22.03 -4.16
C GLN A 15 3.87 -23.15 -3.11
N LEU A 16 4.21 -22.86 -1.85
CA LEU A 16 4.14 -23.83 -0.75
C LEU A 16 2.71 -24.32 -0.50
N ALA A 17 1.72 -23.45 -0.68
CA ALA A 17 0.31 -23.80 -0.57
C ALA A 17 -0.27 -24.49 -1.83
N GLY A 18 0.50 -24.59 -2.92
CA GLY A 18 0.03 -25.15 -4.20
C GLY A 18 -1.06 -24.31 -4.88
N ILE A 19 -1.19 -23.03 -4.54
CA ILE A 19 -2.24 -22.15 -5.07
C ILE A 19 -1.81 -21.60 -6.43
N GLN A 20 -2.45 -22.07 -7.50
CA GLN A 20 -2.11 -21.67 -8.87
C GLN A 20 -2.90 -20.44 -9.33
N ARG A 21 -4.17 -20.32 -8.93
CA ARG A 21 -5.07 -19.23 -9.33
C ARG A 21 -5.82 -18.69 -8.11
N PHE A 22 -5.92 -17.37 -7.96
CA PHE A 22 -6.44 -16.75 -6.73
C PHE A 22 -7.09 -15.39 -6.96
N HIS A 23 -8.00 -15.02 -6.07
CA HIS A 23 -8.41 -13.63 -5.89
C HIS A 23 -7.37 -12.94 -5.02
N LEU A 24 -6.97 -11.72 -5.40
CA LEU A 24 -5.94 -10.98 -4.72
C LEU A 24 -6.56 -9.77 -4.02
N CYS A 25 -6.18 -9.54 -2.77
CA CYS A 25 -6.56 -8.36 -2.01
C CYS A 25 -5.37 -7.87 -1.20
N GLY A 26 -5.15 -6.56 -1.18
CA GLY A 26 -4.06 -5.94 -0.43
C GLY A 26 -4.49 -4.61 0.14
N HIS A 27 -4.05 -4.31 1.37
CA HIS A 27 -4.31 -3.03 2.05
C HIS A 27 -3.02 -2.22 2.22
N SER A 28 -3.07 -0.92 1.91
CA SER A 28 -1.94 0.01 2.07
C SER A 28 -0.67 -0.53 1.37
N MET A 29 0.43 -0.72 2.12
CA MET A 29 1.64 -1.40 1.63
C MET A 29 1.35 -2.74 0.93
N GLY A 30 0.37 -3.51 1.44
CA GLY A 30 -0.07 -4.75 0.84
C GLY A 30 -0.79 -4.56 -0.49
N GLY A 31 -1.48 -3.44 -0.70
CA GLY A 31 -2.13 -3.08 -1.96
C GLY A 31 -1.10 -2.85 -3.07
N LEU A 32 -0.08 -2.04 -2.81
CA LEU A 32 1.04 -1.86 -3.75
C LEU A 32 1.78 -3.18 -4.02
N THR A 33 2.04 -3.99 -2.98
CA THR A 33 2.66 -5.31 -3.14
C THR A 33 1.81 -6.21 -4.04
N ALA A 34 0.49 -6.23 -3.82
CA ALA A 34 -0.46 -7.01 -4.58
C ALA A 34 -0.54 -6.54 -6.04
N LEU A 35 -0.57 -5.23 -6.29
CA LEU A 35 -0.52 -4.66 -7.64
C LEU A 35 0.71 -5.14 -8.40
N MET A 36 1.90 -5.02 -7.78
CA MET A 36 3.14 -5.44 -8.43
C MET A 36 3.16 -6.95 -8.71
N LEU A 37 2.67 -7.77 -7.78
CA LEU A 37 2.53 -9.22 -7.97
C LEU A 37 1.55 -9.55 -9.11
N ALA A 38 0.41 -8.88 -9.16
CA ALA A 38 -0.63 -9.12 -10.15
C ALA A 38 -0.21 -8.68 -11.55
N HIS A 39 0.60 -7.63 -11.66
CA HIS A 39 1.14 -7.16 -12.93
C HIS A 39 2.25 -8.07 -13.46
N GLU A 40 3.02 -8.71 -12.59
CA GLU A 40 4.10 -9.62 -13.00
C GLU A 40 3.56 -10.92 -13.64
N ASP A 41 2.51 -11.51 -13.06
CA ASP A 41 1.85 -12.70 -13.61
C ASP A 41 0.31 -12.58 -13.54
N PRO A 42 -0.29 -11.81 -14.46
CA PRO A 42 -1.73 -11.58 -14.46
C PRO A 42 -2.54 -12.86 -14.75
N SER A 43 -1.91 -13.91 -15.30
CA SER A 43 -2.60 -15.16 -15.66
C SER A 43 -3.11 -15.93 -14.42
N ARG A 44 -2.49 -15.69 -13.26
CA ARG A 44 -2.82 -16.35 -11.99
C ARG A 44 -3.87 -15.61 -11.17
N VAL A 45 -4.17 -14.36 -11.51
CA VAL A 45 -5.09 -13.52 -10.73
C VAL A 45 -6.48 -13.53 -11.35
N VAL A 46 -7.51 -13.78 -10.52
CA VAL A 46 -8.92 -13.81 -10.95
C VAL A 46 -9.56 -12.43 -10.85
N SER A 47 -9.27 -11.70 -9.77
CA SER A 47 -9.67 -10.31 -9.54
C SER A 47 -8.72 -9.68 -8.53
N PHE A 48 -8.69 -8.36 -8.50
CA PHE A 48 -7.87 -7.61 -7.56
C PHE A 48 -8.69 -6.55 -6.81
N ILE A 49 -8.57 -6.55 -5.48
CA ILE A 49 -9.08 -5.50 -4.60
C ILE A 49 -7.89 -4.78 -3.98
N ASP A 50 -7.75 -3.50 -4.31
CA ASP A 50 -6.78 -2.62 -3.68
C ASP A 50 -7.49 -1.76 -2.63
N ILE A 51 -7.06 -1.86 -1.38
CA ILE A 51 -7.62 -1.10 -0.26
C ILE A 51 -6.59 -0.05 0.14
N GLU A 52 -6.74 1.17 -0.39
CA GLU A 52 -5.83 2.30 -0.13
C GLU A 52 -4.34 1.97 -0.34
N GLY A 53 -4.02 1.04 -1.24
CA GLY A 53 -2.66 0.86 -1.73
C GLY A 53 -2.28 1.96 -2.71
N ASN A 54 -0.97 2.11 -2.90
CA ASN A 54 -0.46 3.17 -3.76
C ASN A 54 -0.80 2.89 -5.23
N VAL A 55 -1.50 3.82 -5.87
CA VAL A 55 -1.75 3.89 -7.33
C VAL A 55 -1.21 5.20 -7.94
N ALA A 56 -0.75 6.15 -7.12
CA ALA A 56 -0.09 7.38 -7.54
C ALA A 56 0.99 7.85 -6.54
N PRO A 57 1.90 8.77 -6.94
CA PRO A 57 2.89 9.37 -6.03
C PRO A 57 2.29 10.07 -4.80
N GLU A 58 1.04 10.55 -4.89
CA GLU A 58 0.36 11.24 -3.78
C GLU A 58 0.07 10.32 -2.59
N ASP A 59 -0.04 9.00 -2.81
CA ASP A 59 -0.29 8.01 -1.75
C ASP A 59 0.92 7.85 -0.79
N CYS A 60 2.10 8.33 -1.19
CA CYS A 60 3.32 8.26 -0.39
C CYS A 60 3.42 9.33 0.71
N PHE A 61 2.35 10.03 1.08
CA PHE A 61 2.39 11.09 2.11
C PHE A 61 3.10 10.65 3.42
N LEU A 62 2.83 9.44 3.90
CA LEU A 62 3.48 8.90 5.11
C LEU A 62 4.88 8.37 4.83
N SER A 63 5.05 7.53 3.80
CA SER A 63 6.31 6.85 3.51
C SER A 63 7.41 7.83 3.13
N ARG A 64 7.08 8.89 2.38
CA ARG A 64 8.03 9.92 1.91
C ARG A 64 8.69 10.69 3.05
N GLN A 65 8.10 10.69 4.26
CA GLN A 65 8.68 11.33 5.43
C GLN A 65 10.03 10.70 5.84
N VAL A 66 10.30 9.43 5.50
CA VAL A 66 11.59 8.81 5.82
C VAL A 66 12.74 9.37 4.99
N ILE A 67 12.45 9.81 3.76
CA ILE A 67 13.47 10.30 2.81
C ILE A 67 13.97 11.68 3.22
N THR A 68 13.06 12.53 3.72
CA THR A 68 13.37 13.91 4.11
C THR A 68 13.66 14.06 5.59
N TYR A 69 13.66 12.97 6.37
CA TYR A 69 13.94 13.02 7.80
C TYR A 69 15.42 13.32 8.05
N HIS A 70 15.69 14.21 9.00
CA HIS A 70 17.03 14.72 9.27
C HIS A 70 17.98 13.73 9.97
N SER A 71 17.46 12.62 10.50
CA SER A 71 18.22 11.63 11.25
C SER A 71 18.20 10.29 10.53
N ASP A 72 19.37 9.65 10.45
CA ASP A 72 19.50 8.28 9.96
C ASP A 72 19.22 7.22 11.02
N ASP A 73 19.00 7.60 12.28
CA ASP A 73 18.65 6.67 13.35
C ASP A 73 17.19 6.21 13.18
N PRO A 74 16.95 4.91 12.91
CA PRO A 74 15.62 4.42 12.66
C PRO A 74 14.72 4.47 13.90
N GLU A 75 15.27 4.42 15.11
CA GLU A 75 14.48 4.56 16.35
C GLU A 75 14.00 6.00 16.56
N VAL A 76 14.84 6.99 16.23
CA VAL A 76 14.47 8.41 16.31
C VAL A 76 13.36 8.73 15.30
N PHE A 77 13.52 8.28 14.05
CA PHE A 77 12.47 8.43 13.04
C PHE A 77 11.17 7.75 13.49
N PHE A 78 11.27 6.51 13.98
CA PHE A 78 10.11 5.72 14.35
C PHE A 78 9.36 6.31 15.53
N GLU A 79 10.04 6.78 16.58
CA GLU A 79 9.36 7.46 17.69
C GLU A 79 8.63 8.72 17.21
N ALA A 80 9.29 9.54 16.38
CA ALA A 80 8.66 10.72 15.81
C ALA A 80 7.46 10.36 14.91
N PHE A 81 7.54 9.27 14.16
CA PHE A 81 6.42 8.75 13.36
C PHE A 81 5.26 8.34 14.26
N VAL A 82 5.50 7.59 15.34
CA VAL A 82 4.46 7.22 16.31
C VAL A 82 3.78 8.46 16.90
N GLN A 83 4.54 9.49 17.28
CA GLN A 83 3.96 10.73 17.81
C GLN A 83 3.10 11.47 16.77
N ARG A 84 3.55 11.53 15.50
CA ARG A 84 2.76 12.14 14.42
C ARG A 84 1.44 11.40 14.21
N VAL A 85 1.48 10.06 14.11
CA VAL A 85 0.28 9.23 13.97
C VAL A 85 -0.65 9.42 15.17
N ARG A 86 -0.11 9.45 16.40
CA ARG A 86 -0.90 9.67 17.62
C ARG A 86 -1.61 11.02 17.64
N SER A 87 -0.97 12.06 17.10
CA SER A 87 -1.53 13.42 17.06
C SER A 87 -2.49 13.67 15.89
N SER A 88 -2.65 12.71 14.99
CA SER A 88 -3.52 12.84 13.83
C SER A 88 -5.00 12.95 14.24
N LYS A 89 -5.79 13.65 13.42
CA LYS A 89 -7.24 13.75 13.58
C LYS A 89 -8.00 12.63 12.85
N GLU A 90 -7.30 11.82 12.06
CA GLU A 90 -7.89 10.68 11.36
C GLU A 90 -8.45 9.64 12.34
N PHE A 91 -9.48 8.92 11.90
CA PHE A 91 -10.12 7.87 12.66
C PHE A 91 -9.11 6.82 13.12
N SER A 92 -9.31 6.35 14.36
CA SER A 92 -8.50 5.28 14.97
C SER A 92 -6.98 5.50 14.99
N SER A 93 -6.48 6.69 14.63
CA SER A 93 -5.05 7.00 14.57
C SER A 93 -4.34 6.83 15.92
N ALA A 94 -5.01 7.24 17.02
CA ALA A 94 -4.53 6.99 18.37
C ALA A 94 -4.41 5.49 18.68
N LEU A 95 -5.41 4.68 18.29
CA LEU A 95 -5.39 3.22 18.48
C LEU A 95 -4.30 2.56 17.63
N TYR A 96 -4.15 3.00 16.38
CA TYR A 96 -3.08 2.55 15.50
C TYR A 96 -1.71 2.85 16.11
N SER A 97 -1.49 4.10 16.55
CA SER A 97 -0.23 4.54 17.17
C SER A 97 0.16 3.71 18.39
N ALA A 98 -0.82 3.33 19.23
CA ALA A 98 -0.59 2.53 20.43
C ALA A 98 -0.08 1.11 20.09
N SER A 99 -0.37 0.60 18.88
CA SER A 99 0.04 -0.74 18.46
C SER A 99 1.40 -0.79 17.74
N LEU A 100 1.90 0.35 17.24
CA LEU A 100 3.07 0.42 16.36
C LEU A 100 4.32 -0.19 17.00
N ARG A 101 4.64 0.20 18.25
CA ARG A 101 5.81 -0.29 19.00
C ARG A 101 5.80 -1.81 19.23
N HIS A 102 4.63 -2.44 19.22
CA HIS A 102 4.49 -3.88 19.46
C HIS A 102 4.46 -4.70 18.18
N LYS A 103 3.99 -4.11 17.07
CA LYS A 103 3.76 -4.82 15.81
C LYS A 103 4.82 -4.54 14.74
N VAL A 104 5.56 -3.44 14.85
CA VAL A 104 6.53 -3.02 13.84
C VAL A 104 7.95 -3.32 14.28
N ARG A 105 8.73 -3.89 13.36
CA ARG A 105 10.18 -3.98 13.49
C ARG A 105 10.80 -2.72 12.92
N VAL A 106 11.36 -1.88 13.78
CA VAL A 106 11.88 -0.55 13.43
C VAL A 106 12.90 -0.60 12.28
N GLY A 107 13.83 -1.55 12.31
CA GLY A 107 14.82 -1.73 11.24
C GLY A 107 14.26 -2.12 9.87
N ALA A 108 12.98 -2.50 9.78
CA ALA A 108 12.31 -2.80 8.51
C ALA A 108 11.67 -1.56 7.86
N VAL A 109 11.37 -0.52 8.64
CA VAL A 109 10.54 0.62 8.21
C VAL A 109 11.16 1.37 7.04
N ARG A 110 12.44 1.76 7.17
CA ARG A 110 13.13 2.57 6.16
C ARG A 110 13.13 1.90 4.78
N GLY A 111 13.59 0.65 4.70
CA GLY A 111 13.65 -0.06 3.43
C GLY A 111 12.27 -0.29 2.79
N ILE A 112 11.22 -0.48 3.59
CA ILE A 112 9.85 -0.58 3.06
C ILE A 112 9.43 0.76 2.49
N PHE A 113 9.54 1.84 3.27
CA PHE A 113 9.08 3.16 2.88
C PHE A 113 9.84 3.69 1.66
N GLU A 114 11.16 3.53 1.61
CA GLU A 114 11.97 3.88 0.45
C GLU A 114 11.53 3.12 -0.80
N SER A 115 11.31 1.80 -0.70
CA SER A 115 10.83 1.02 -1.84
C SER A 115 9.40 1.36 -2.27
N MET A 116 8.52 1.76 -1.35
CA MET A 116 7.19 2.24 -1.70
C MET A 116 7.27 3.54 -2.50
N VAL A 117 8.10 4.49 -2.04
CA VAL A 117 8.27 5.77 -2.73
C VAL A 117 8.89 5.57 -4.10
N ASP A 118 9.96 4.78 -4.20
CA ASP A 118 10.63 4.49 -5.47
C ASP A 118 9.66 3.88 -6.50
N LEU A 119 8.88 2.88 -6.10
CA LEU A 119 7.87 2.29 -6.98
C LEU A 119 6.78 3.30 -7.37
N SER A 120 6.29 4.08 -6.41
CA SER A 120 5.23 5.05 -6.68
C SER A 120 5.67 6.19 -7.58
N ASP A 121 6.92 6.62 -7.49
CA ASP A 121 7.44 7.74 -8.27
C ASP A 121 7.97 7.31 -9.65
N ASN A 122 8.54 6.11 -9.76
CA ASN A 122 9.36 5.73 -10.93
C ASN A 122 8.78 4.61 -11.82
N VAL A 123 7.71 3.92 -11.40
CA VAL A 123 7.27 2.67 -12.06
C VAL A 123 5.90 2.77 -12.75
N ASP A 124 5.34 3.98 -12.86
CA ASP A 124 4.05 4.26 -13.50
C ASP A 124 2.93 3.30 -13.03
N ILE A 125 2.74 3.30 -11.70
CA ILE A 125 1.83 2.38 -11.01
C ILE A 125 0.37 2.54 -11.44
N MET A 126 -0.06 3.74 -11.83
CA MET A 126 -1.40 3.98 -12.37
C MET A 126 -1.60 3.19 -13.66
N THR A 127 -0.69 3.32 -14.64
CA THR A 127 -0.79 2.55 -15.90
C THR A 127 -0.74 1.04 -15.64
N LYS A 128 0.10 0.59 -14.70
CA LYS A 128 0.13 -0.83 -14.31
C LYS A 128 -1.20 -1.30 -13.73
N PHE A 129 -1.81 -0.53 -12.83
CA PHE A 129 -3.11 -0.86 -12.26
C PHE A 129 -4.19 -0.90 -13.34
N LEU A 130 -4.21 0.11 -14.22
CA LEU A 130 -5.21 0.23 -15.28
C LEU A 130 -5.07 -0.81 -16.40
N SER A 131 -3.89 -1.39 -16.60
CA SER A 131 -3.64 -2.42 -17.63
C SER A 131 -3.97 -3.84 -17.20
N LEU A 132 -4.29 -4.09 -15.92
CA LEU A 132 -4.64 -5.43 -15.46
C LEU A 132 -5.92 -5.94 -16.16
N PRO A 133 -5.92 -7.17 -16.71
CA PRO A 133 -6.96 -7.66 -17.63
C PRO A 133 -8.20 -8.27 -16.95
N PHE A 134 -8.31 -8.15 -15.62
CA PHE A 134 -9.35 -8.76 -14.80
C PHE A 134 -10.08 -7.71 -13.94
N PRO A 135 -11.23 -8.07 -13.33
CA PRO A 135 -11.99 -7.15 -12.49
C PRO A 135 -11.14 -6.56 -11.35
N ARG A 136 -11.29 -5.25 -11.16
CA ARG A 136 -10.52 -4.44 -10.22
C ARG A 136 -11.45 -3.58 -9.39
N MET A 137 -11.18 -3.55 -8.09
CA MET A 137 -11.80 -2.63 -7.16
C MET A 137 -10.74 -1.80 -6.46
N PHE A 138 -11.02 -0.51 -6.28
CA PHE A 138 -10.29 0.36 -5.37
C PHE A 138 -11.21 0.74 -4.22
N MET A 139 -10.88 0.30 -3.02
CA MET A 139 -11.57 0.63 -1.78
C MET A 139 -10.86 1.78 -1.07
N TYR A 140 -11.62 2.73 -0.57
CA TYR A 140 -11.10 3.91 0.15
C TYR A 140 -12.05 4.30 1.29
N GLY A 141 -11.52 4.86 2.36
CA GLY A 141 -12.32 5.39 3.46
C GLY A 141 -12.95 6.75 3.12
N GLU A 142 -14.06 7.09 3.77
CA GLU A 142 -14.70 8.42 3.65
C GLU A 142 -13.71 9.58 3.83
N GLN A 143 -12.69 9.43 4.68
CA GLN A 143 -11.67 10.48 4.89
C GLN A 143 -10.76 10.68 3.66
N ASN A 144 -10.72 9.70 2.75
CA ASN A 144 -9.95 9.68 1.52
C ASN A 144 -10.83 9.90 0.26
N ALA A 145 -12.09 10.31 0.42
CA ALA A 145 -12.99 10.60 -0.71
C ALA A 145 -12.52 11.76 -1.62
N SER A 146 -11.52 12.54 -1.18
CA SER A 146 -10.92 13.63 -1.97
C SER A 146 -9.68 13.23 -2.78
N LEU A 147 -9.29 11.94 -2.81
CA LEU A 147 -8.17 11.47 -3.63
C LEU A 147 -8.37 11.84 -5.11
N SER A 148 -7.33 12.42 -5.71
CA SER A 148 -7.47 13.12 -6.99
C SER A 148 -7.77 12.17 -8.16
N TYR A 149 -7.33 10.91 -8.04
CA TYR A 149 -7.43 9.91 -9.08
C TYR A 149 -8.74 9.09 -9.06
N LEU A 150 -9.62 9.22 -8.05
CA LEU A 150 -10.83 8.38 -7.95
C LEU A 150 -11.69 8.48 -9.23
N GLY A 151 -11.91 9.70 -9.72
CA GLY A 151 -12.64 9.91 -10.98
C GLY A 151 -11.97 9.23 -12.19
N HIS A 152 -10.63 9.25 -12.23
CA HIS A 152 -9.85 8.60 -13.29
C HIS A 152 -9.95 7.06 -13.23
N LEU A 153 -9.88 6.47 -12.03
CA LEU A 153 -10.06 5.04 -11.83
C LEU A 153 -11.45 4.59 -12.32
N LYS A 154 -12.50 5.29 -11.88
CA LYS A 154 -13.89 5.00 -12.28
C LYS A 154 -14.09 5.10 -13.80
N ALA A 155 -13.54 6.15 -14.43
CA ALA A 155 -13.61 6.34 -15.87
C ALA A 155 -12.92 5.21 -16.67
N ASN A 156 -11.96 4.51 -16.06
CA ASN A 156 -11.24 3.38 -16.64
C ASN A 156 -11.74 2.01 -16.14
N GLY A 157 -13.01 1.93 -15.72
CA GLY A 157 -13.69 0.67 -15.41
C GLY A 157 -13.30 0.04 -14.07
N VAL A 158 -12.65 0.78 -13.17
CA VAL A 158 -12.39 0.33 -11.79
C VAL A 158 -13.66 0.50 -10.96
N GLU A 159 -14.03 -0.54 -10.23
CA GLU A 159 -15.08 -0.45 -9.22
C GLU A 159 -14.57 0.35 -8.02
N LEU A 160 -15.33 1.36 -7.60
CA LEU A 160 -15.01 2.16 -6.43
C LEU A 160 -15.91 1.77 -5.27
N ALA A 161 -15.33 1.49 -4.11
CA ALA A 161 -16.08 1.20 -2.90
C ALA A 161 -15.60 2.10 -1.75
N GLU A 162 -16.46 3.03 -1.34
CA GLU A 162 -16.24 3.85 -0.16
C GLU A 162 -16.56 3.07 1.10
N ILE A 163 -15.69 3.15 2.10
CA ILE A 163 -15.88 2.58 3.44
C ILE A 163 -16.39 3.72 4.34
N PRO A 164 -17.61 3.64 4.87
CA PRO A 164 -18.15 4.68 5.73
C PRO A 164 -17.48 4.64 7.11
N HIS A 165 -17.34 5.81 7.74
CA HIS A 165 -16.73 5.98 9.06
C HIS A 165 -15.27 5.49 9.14
N SER A 166 -14.49 5.71 8.08
CA SER A 166 -13.08 5.31 7.98
C SER A 166 -12.21 6.31 7.23
#